data_AF-A7UAC8-F1
#
_entry.id   AF-A7UAC8-F1
#
_cell.length_a   1.000
_cell.length_b   1.000
_cell.length_c   1.000
_cell.angle_alpha   90.00
_cell.angle_beta   90.00
_cell.angle_gamma   90.00
#
_symmetry.space_group_name_H-M   'P 1'
#
loop_
_entity.id
_entity.type
_entity.pdbx_description
1 polymer ?
#
loop_
_entity_poly.entity_id
_entity_poly.type
_entity_poly.pdbx_seq_one_letter_code
_entity_poly.pdbx_strand_id
1 'polypeptide(L)' 'KKPHRFRPGTVALREIRKYQKSTELLIRKLPFQRLVREIAQDFKTDLRFQSSAVAALQEAA' A
#
# COMPACT_ATOMS: atom_id res chain seq x y z
N LYS A 1 -22.15 15.36 -28.85
CA LYS A 1 -20.66 15.41 -28.91
C LYS A 1 -20.12 14.13 -28.29
N LYS A 2 -19.22 13.38 -28.95
CA LYS A 2 -18.67 12.13 -28.37
C LYS A 2 -17.75 12.47 -27.18
N PRO A 3 -17.78 11.71 -26.08
CA PRO A 3 -16.86 11.92 -24.96
C PRO A 3 -15.43 11.60 -25.38
N HIS A 4 -14.46 12.38 -24.91
CA HIS A 4 -13.04 12.14 -25.15
C HIS A 4 -12.58 10.90 -24.37
N ARG A 5 -11.83 10.01 -25.03
CA ARG A 5 -11.22 8.81 -24.42
C ARG A 5 -9.72 8.79 -24.73
N PHE A 6 -8.91 8.58 -23.69
CA PHE A 6 -7.46 8.40 -23.86
C PHE A 6 -7.15 7.10 -24.61
N ARG A 7 -6.05 7.09 -25.38
CA ARG A 7 -5.57 5.87 -26.03
C ARG A 7 -5.11 4.86 -24.97
N PRO A 8 -5.22 3.54 -25.23
CA PRO A 8 -4.63 2.52 -24.36
C PRO A 8 -3.15 2.85 -24.07
N GLY A 9 -2.72 2.66 -22.82
CA GLY A 9 -1.36 2.98 -22.37
C GLY A 9 -1.13 4.43 -21.93
N THR A 10 -1.91 5.41 -22.40
CA THR A 10 -1.72 6.81 -21.99
C THR A 10 -1.94 7.01 -20.49
N VAL A 11 -2.97 6.39 -19.92
CA VAL A 11 -3.27 6.49 -18.48
C VAL A 11 -2.25 5.70 -17.65
N ALA A 12 -1.86 4.50 -18.11
CA ALA A 12 -0.86 3.68 -17.45
C ALA A 12 0.50 4.38 -17.33
N LEU A 13 1.01 4.99 -18.42
CA LEU A 13 2.26 5.75 -18.39
C LEU A 13 2.18 6.96 -17.45
N ARG A 14 1.01 7.59 -17.35
CA ARG A 14 0.79 8.70 -16.42
C ARG A 14 0.82 8.23 -14.96
N GLU A 15 0.21 7.08 -14.66
CA GLU A 15 0.21 6.48 -13.32
C GLU A 15 1.61 6.02 -12.91
N ILE A 16 2.37 5.38 -13.80
CA ILE A 16 3.77 5.00 -13.55
C ILE A 16 4.60 6.23 -13.18
N ARG A 17 4.53 7.30 -13.97
CA ARG A 17 5.26 8.55 -13.68
C ARG A 17 4.80 9.20 -12.39
N LYS A 18 3.51 9.13 -12.05
CA LYS A 18 2.98 9.65 -10.79
C LYS A 18 3.60 8.90 -9.61
N TYR A 19 3.53 7.57 -9.60
CA TYR A 19 3.99 6.76 -8.48
C TYR A 19 5.51 6.69 -8.36
N GLN A 20 6.26 6.83 -9.46
CA GLN A 20 7.72 6.98 -9.41
C GLN A 20 8.17 8.31 -8.80
N LYS A 21 7.34 9.36 -8.86
CA LYS A 21 7.67 10.69 -8.32
C LYS A 21 7.35 10.80 -6.82
N SER A 22 6.41 10.01 -6.32
CA SER A 22 5.98 10.01 -4.92
C SER A 22 6.61 8.85 -4.15
N THR A 23 6.66 8.98 -2.83
CA THR A 23 7.02 7.89 -1.91
C THR A 23 5.83 7.49 -1.03
N GLU A 24 4.60 7.72 -1.51
CA GLU A 24 3.41 7.34 -0.77
C GLU A 24 3.23 5.82 -0.76
N LEU A 25 2.89 5.27 0.40
CA LEU A 25 2.57 3.85 0.52
C LEU A 25 1.31 3.54 -0.29
N LEU A 26 1.42 2.59 -1.21
CA LEU A 26 0.32 2.21 -2.10
C LEU A 26 -0.70 1.29 -1.42
N ILE A 27 -0.29 0.58 -0.36
CA ILE A 27 -1.16 -0.28 0.43
C ILE A 27 -1.79 0.54 1.56
N ARG A 28 -3.10 0.36 1.78
CA ARG A 28 -3.81 1.07 2.86
C ARG A 28 -3.34 0.61 4.23
N LYS A 29 -3.12 1.56 5.15
CA LYS A 29 -2.58 1.31 6.50
C LYS A 29 -3.41 0.33 7.35
N LEU A 30 -4.74 0.50 7.41
CA LEU A 30 -5.59 -0.33 8.29
C LEU A 30 -5.66 -1.81 7.85
N PRO A 31 -5.88 -2.14 6.56
CA PRO A 31 -5.78 -3.51 6.08
C PRO A 31 -4.39 -4.12 6.30
N PHE A 32 -3.32 -3.38 6.02
CA PHE A 32 -1.95 -3.86 6.26
C PHE A 32 -1.70 -4.17 7.75
N GLN A 33 -2.13 -3.27 8.65
CA GLN A 33 -2.03 -3.50 10.09
C GLN A 33 -2.80 -4.75 10.55
N ARG A 34 -3.98 -5.02 9.98
CA ARG A 34 -4.77 -6.23 10.30
C ARG A 34 -4.03 -7.49 9.87
N LEU A 35 -3.46 -7.49 8.66
CA LEU A 35 -2.67 -8.60 8.15
C LEU A 35 -1.43 -8.88 9.02
N VAL A 36 -0.71 -7.84 9.43
CA VAL A 36 0.44 -7.98 10.36
C VAL A 36 0.02 -8.66 11.66
N ARG A 37 -1.13 -8.29 12.22
CA ARG A 37 -1.64 -8.88 13.47
C ARG A 37 -2.12 -10.31 13.30
N GLU A 38 -2.77 -10.60 12.18
CA GLU A 38 -3.23 -11.95 11.82
C GLU A 38 -2.03 -12.91 11.75
N ILE A 39 -1.00 -12.56 10.97
CA ILE A 39 0.21 -13.39 10.85
C ILE A 39 0.92 -13.53 12.19
N ALA A 40 1.06 -12.44 12.97
CA ALA A 40 1.75 -12.48 14.25
C ALA A 40 1.04 -13.35 15.30
N GLN A 41 -0.29 -13.42 15.25
CA GLN A 41 -1.11 -14.21 16.16
C GLN A 41 -0.80 -15.72 16.04
N ASP A 42 -0.44 -16.18 14.83
CA ASP A 42 -0.06 -17.58 14.58
C ASP A 42 1.26 -17.97 15.25
N PHE A 43 2.13 -17.00 15.53
CA PHE A 43 3.41 -17.23 16.22
C PHE A 43 3.32 -17.04 17.72
N LYS A 44 2.61 -16.00 18.18
CA LYS A 44 2.44 -15.70 19.59
C LYS A 44 1.17 -14.87 19.81
N THR A 45 0.32 -15.35 20.72
CA THR A 45 -0.88 -14.64 21.12
C THR A 45 -0.55 -13.41 21.98
N ASP A 46 -1.43 -12.42 21.97
CA ASP A 46 -1.38 -11.20 22.81
C ASP A 46 -0.18 -10.27 22.57
N LEU A 47 0.40 -10.29 21.37
CA LEU A 47 1.43 -9.36 20.96
C LEU A 47 0.91 -7.92 20.80
N ARG A 48 1.67 -6.97 21.34
CA ARG A 48 1.45 -5.53 21.15
C ARG A 48 2.46 -4.98 20.16
N PHE A 49 1.98 -4.15 19.25
CA PHE A 49 2.80 -3.50 18.23
C PHE A 49 2.89 -2.01 18.53
N GLN A 50 4.11 -1.48 18.49
CA GLN A 50 4.32 -0.04 18.36
C GLN A 50 3.82 0.43 16.98
N SER A 51 3.33 1.67 16.90
CA SER A 51 2.89 2.26 15.63
C SER A 51 4.03 2.33 14.60
N SER A 52 5.24 2.66 15.06
CA SER A 52 6.46 2.69 14.24
C SER A 52 6.85 1.30 13.71
N ALA A 53 6.62 0.22 14.48
CA ALA A 53 6.95 -1.13 14.04
C ALA A 53 6.06 -1.57 12.86
N VAL A 54 4.76 -1.27 12.91
CA VAL A 54 3.85 -1.55 11.79
C VAL A 54 4.23 -0.72 10.55
N ALA A 55 4.61 0.55 10.75
CA ALA A 55 5.08 1.39 9.66
C ALA A 55 6.36 0.84 9.02
N ALA A 56 7.35 0.43 9.85
CA ALA A 56 8.60 -0.15 9.36
C ALA A 56 8.37 -1.44 8.55
N LEU A 57 7.45 -2.30 9.00
CA LEU A 57 7.07 -3.50 8.22
C LEU A 57 6.44 -3.13 6.87
N GLN A 58 5.68 -2.04 6.81
CA GLN A 58 5.04 -1.59 5.57
C GLN A 58 6.03 -0.96 4.59
N GLU A 59 7.04 -0.26 5.08
CA GLU A 59 8.10 0.33 4.24
C GLU A 59 9.06 -0.75 3.68
N ALA A 60 9.20 -1.89 4.35
CA ALA A 60 10.16 -2.94 4.00
C ALA A 60 9.59 -4.10 3.15
N ALA A 61 8.27 -4.18 3.01
CA ALA A 61 7.57 -5.24 2.26
C ALA A 61 7.54 -4.97 0.74
#